data_AF-A0A139K7D1-F1
#
_entry.id   AF-A0A139K7D1-F1
#
_cell.length_a   1.000
_cell.length_b   1.000
_cell.length_c   1.000
_cell.angle_alpha   90.00
_cell.angle_beta   90.00
_cell.angle_gamma   90.00
#
_symmetry.space_group_name_H-M   'P 1'
#
loop_
_entity.id
_entity.type
_entity.pdbx_description
1 polymer ?
#
loop_
_entity_poly.entity_id
_entity_poly.type
_entity_poly.pdbx_seq_one_letter_code
_entity_poly.pdbx_strand_id
1 'polypeptide(L)'
;MALAVKKDMLVTLSVRMADMSGKILEESGPEGLTYLHGHGDIFPKLEAALEGRFPGEGFFIKLEPEDAFGEYDPDSLVMVPVERLGNPETVVRGLVFEGVPGEANDGRRWHVTDIADGMAVLETNHPLAGMALQFEVKVTEVAEPSDEDAVGDDNVVVPGFLSIADRIVSEDEEDESDETMDRMLEEHAHPDDSAMARMASAAPRIIR
;
A
#
# COMPACT_ATOMS: atom_id res chain seq x y z
N MET A 1 -19.35 2.13 30.13
CA MET A 1 -19.58 0.81 29.50
C MET A 1 -18.49 0.65 28.47
N ALA A 2 -17.85 -0.51 28.35
CA ALA A 2 -16.89 -0.74 27.29
C ALA A 2 -17.64 -0.77 25.95
N LEU A 3 -17.22 0.05 25.00
CA LEU A 3 -17.76 0.03 23.64
C LEU A 3 -17.14 -1.17 22.90
N ALA A 4 -17.95 -1.86 22.11
CA ALA A 4 -17.44 -2.84 21.17
C ALA A 4 -16.96 -2.08 19.91
N VAL A 5 -15.89 -2.58 19.29
CA VAL A 5 -15.42 -2.07 18.00
C VAL A 5 -16.53 -2.21 16.95
N LYS A 6 -16.84 -1.11 16.27
CA LYS A 6 -17.85 -1.01 15.20
C LYS A 6 -17.39 0.01 14.17
N LYS A 7 -18.01 -0.02 12.99
CA LYS A 7 -17.86 1.02 11.96
C LYS A 7 -18.01 2.42 12.57
N ASP A 8 -17.15 3.34 12.14
CA ASP A 8 -17.08 4.74 12.58
C ASP A 8 -16.73 4.88 14.07
N MET A 9 -15.87 4.00 14.60
CA MET A 9 -15.29 4.14 15.96
C MET A 9 -13.78 4.34 15.92
N LEU A 10 -13.27 5.17 16.83
CA LEU A 10 -11.84 5.29 17.08
C LEU A 10 -11.39 4.11 17.94
N VAL A 11 -10.44 3.34 17.41
CA VAL A 11 -9.91 2.16 18.08
C VAL A 11 -8.43 2.36 18.29
N THR A 12 -8.02 2.40 19.56
CA THR A 12 -6.60 2.33 19.93
C THR A 12 -6.25 0.88 20.18
N LEU A 13 -5.19 0.41 19.54
CA LEU A 13 -4.67 -0.93 19.67
C LEU A 13 -3.15 -0.95 19.78
N SER A 14 -2.63 -1.91 20.51
CA SER A 14 -1.22 -2.25 20.50
C SER A 14 -1.03 -3.43 19.57
N VAL A 15 -0.11 -3.30 18.61
CA VAL A 15 0.11 -4.27 17.56
C VAL A 15 1.58 -4.59 17.43
N ARG A 16 1.90 -5.86 17.25
CA ARG A 16 3.25 -6.34 17.00
C ARG A 16 3.25 -7.22 15.77
N MET A 17 4.12 -6.91 14.83
CA MET A 17 4.37 -7.67 13.63
C MET A 17 5.59 -8.55 13.83
N ALA A 18 5.43 -9.84 13.60
CA ALA A 18 6.48 -10.85 13.66
C ALA A 18 6.53 -11.65 12.36
N ASP A 19 7.71 -12.15 12.04
CA ASP A 19 7.89 -13.14 10.98
C ASP A 19 7.38 -14.53 11.41
N MET A 20 7.19 -15.47 10.47
CA MET A 20 6.88 -16.88 10.75
C MET A 20 7.90 -17.57 11.68
N SER A 21 9.12 -17.03 11.76
CA SER A 21 10.16 -17.48 12.69
C SER A 21 9.97 -17.00 14.14
N GLY A 22 8.95 -16.16 14.41
CA GLY A 22 8.70 -15.55 15.71
C GLY A 22 9.60 -14.35 16.04
N LYS A 23 10.34 -13.84 15.06
CA LYS A 23 11.16 -12.64 15.20
C LYS A 23 10.27 -11.40 15.02
N ILE A 24 10.21 -10.53 16.03
CA ILE A 24 9.54 -9.23 15.91
C ILE A 24 10.24 -8.39 14.84
N LEU A 25 9.48 -7.95 13.85
CA LEU A 25 9.93 -7.06 12.78
C LEU A 25 9.61 -5.61 13.14
N GLU A 26 8.36 -5.34 13.51
CA GLU A 26 7.90 -4.02 13.98
C GLU A 26 6.91 -4.15 15.13
N GLU A 27 6.80 -3.10 15.96
CA GLU A 27 5.77 -2.97 16.97
C GLU A 27 5.27 -1.54 17.08
N SER A 28 4.00 -1.38 17.46
CA SER A 28 3.42 -0.09 17.84
C SER A 28 4.17 0.50 19.03
N GLY A 29 4.31 1.83 19.04
CA GLY A 29 4.87 2.56 20.18
C GLY A 29 4.06 2.39 21.48
N PRO A 30 4.56 2.95 22.60
CA PRO A 30 3.93 2.85 23.91
C PRO A 30 2.54 3.52 23.97
N GLU A 31 2.29 4.49 23.09
CA GLU A 31 1.01 5.16 22.89
C GLU A 31 -0.03 4.32 22.12
N GLY A 32 0.40 3.21 21.51
CA GLY A 32 -0.47 2.40 20.66
C GLY A 32 -0.67 3.02 19.28
N LEU A 33 -1.55 2.38 18.50
CA LEU A 33 -2.01 2.79 17.18
C LEU A 33 -3.48 3.14 17.32
N THR A 34 -3.86 4.38 16.99
CA THR A 34 -5.27 4.81 16.93
C THR A 34 -5.68 4.96 15.48
N TYR A 35 -6.75 4.29 15.09
CA TYR A 35 -7.31 4.37 13.74
C TYR A 35 -8.85 4.41 13.77
N LEU A 36 -9.44 4.77 12.64
CA LEU A 36 -10.88 4.81 12.46
C LEU A 36 -11.37 3.49 11.84
N HIS A 37 -12.23 2.76 12.54
CA HIS A 37 -12.68 1.44 12.09
C HIS A 37 -13.73 1.54 10.99
N GLY A 38 -13.55 0.78 9.92
CA GLY A 38 -14.49 0.66 8.80
C GLY A 38 -14.29 1.71 7.69
N HIS A 39 -13.10 2.30 7.63
CA HIS A 39 -12.64 3.25 6.60
C HIS A 39 -11.47 2.71 5.77
N GLY A 40 -11.02 1.47 6.01
CA GLY A 40 -9.94 0.86 5.22
C GLY A 40 -8.55 1.42 5.55
N ASP A 41 -8.38 1.99 6.74
CA ASP A 41 -7.09 2.51 7.22
C ASP A 41 -6.07 1.40 7.48
N ILE A 42 -6.53 0.18 7.77
CA ILE A 42 -5.70 -1.00 8.09
C ILE A 42 -6.09 -2.21 7.23
N PHE A 43 -5.25 -3.25 7.20
CA PHE A 43 -5.50 -4.48 6.44
C PHE A 43 -6.94 -5.02 6.63
N PRO A 44 -7.68 -5.36 5.56
CA PRO A 44 -9.10 -5.74 5.64
C PRO A 44 -9.34 -6.94 6.56
N LYS A 45 -8.44 -7.92 6.52
CA LYS A 45 -8.49 -9.11 7.38
C LYS A 45 -8.24 -8.79 8.85
N LEU A 46 -7.43 -7.77 9.13
CA LEU A 46 -7.19 -7.26 10.48
C LEU A 46 -8.40 -6.48 11.00
N GLU A 47 -8.97 -5.60 10.18
CA GLU A 47 -10.17 -4.83 10.48
C GLU A 47 -11.36 -5.76 10.77
N ALA A 48 -11.61 -6.75 9.90
CA ALA A 48 -12.68 -7.72 10.10
C ALA A 48 -12.52 -8.55 11.39
N ALA A 49 -11.27 -8.81 11.82
CA ALA A 49 -11.00 -9.53 13.07
C ALA A 49 -11.20 -8.65 14.33
N LEU A 50 -11.11 -7.34 14.17
CA LEU A 50 -11.34 -6.35 15.23
C LEU A 50 -12.82 -6.05 15.42
N GLU A 51 -13.64 -6.17 14.38
CA GLU A 51 -15.10 -5.98 14.45
C GLU A 51 -15.73 -6.78 15.60
N GLY A 52 -16.44 -6.09 16.49
CA GLY A 52 -17.15 -6.70 17.61
C GLY A 52 -16.29 -7.06 18.82
N ARG A 53 -14.98 -6.75 18.81
CA ARG A 53 -14.08 -6.92 19.97
C ARG A 53 -14.27 -5.83 21.01
N PHE A 54 -13.89 -6.14 22.25
CA PHE A 54 -13.93 -5.20 23.37
C PHE A 54 -12.54 -4.73 23.79
N PRO A 55 -12.40 -3.53 24.37
CA PRO A 55 -11.14 -3.07 24.93
C PRO A 55 -10.63 -4.02 26.02
N GLY A 56 -9.34 -4.32 25.95
CA GLY A 56 -8.66 -5.31 26.78
C GLY A 56 -8.52 -6.69 26.14
N GLU A 57 -9.23 -6.99 25.05
CA GLU A 57 -9.05 -8.22 24.29
C GLU A 57 -7.79 -8.17 23.43
N GLY A 58 -7.03 -9.26 23.45
CA GLY A 58 -5.90 -9.48 22.56
C GLY A 58 -6.07 -10.78 21.80
N PHE A 59 -5.64 -10.78 20.54
CA PHE A 59 -5.67 -11.94 19.67
C PHE A 59 -4.45 -11.96 18.75
N PHE A 60 -4.20 -13.13 18.18
CA PHE A 60 -3.17 -13.34 17.19
C PHE A 60 -3.84 -13.61 15.86
N ILE A 61 -3.35 -12.96 14.82
CA ILE A 61 -3.80 -13.19 13.45
C ILE A 61 -2.58 -13.37 12.56
N LYS A 62 -2.67 -14.36 11.68
CA LYS A 62 -1.69 -14.56 10.61
C LYS A 62 -2.26 -13.92 9.35
N LEU A 63 -1.51 -12.98 8.77
CA LEU A 63 -1.78 -12.45 7.45
C LEU A 63 -0.87 -13.18 6.46
N GLU A 64 -1.49 -13.73 5.42
CA GLU A 64 -0.75 -14.27 4.28
C GLU A 64 -0.31 -13.09 3.41
N PRO A 65 0.72 -13.26 2.56
CA PRO A 65 1.22 -12.15 1.74
C PRO A 65 0.11 -11.41 0.99
N GLU A 66 -0.86 -12.14 0.40
CA GLU A 66 -2.05 -11.58 -0.26
C GLU A 66 -2.89 -10.63 0.61
N ASP A 67 -2.98 -10.89 1.92
CA ASP A 67 -3.76 -10.11 2.90
C ASP A 67 -2.98 -8.96 3.55
N ALA A 68 -1.66 -8.93 3.36
CA ALA A 68 -0.75 -7.92 3.91
C ALA A 68 -0.16 -7.06 2.78
N PHE A 69 1.12 -7.25 2.48
CA PHE A 69 1.89 -6.44 1.52
C PHE A 69 1.83 -6.94 0.07
N GLY A 70 0.99 -7.92 -0.22
CA GLY A 70 0.90 -8.56 -1.52
C GLY A 70 1.84 -9.76 -1.67
N GLU A 71 1.58 -10.54 -2.73
CA GLU A 71 2.50 -11.60 -3.14
C GLU A 71 3.79 -10.99 -3.71
N TYR A 72 4.89 -11.73 -3.59
CA TYR A 72 6.12 -11.35 -4.26
C TYR A 72 5.96 -11.60 -5.75
N ASP A 73 5.98 -10.54 -6.54
CA ASP A 73 5.85 -10.64 -7.98
C ASP A 73 7.25 -10.73 -8.62
N PRO A 74 7.65 -11.88 -9.18
CA PRO A 74 8.97 -12.02 -9.81
C PRO A 74 9.06 -11.27 -11.14
N ASP A 75 7.94 -10.98 -11.80
CA ASP A 75 7.90 -10.21 -13.05
C ASP A 75 8.15 -8.71 -12.80
N SER A 76 7.95 -8.24 -11.57
CA SER A 76 8.32 -6.91 -11.09
C SER A 76 9.83 -6.73 -10.86
N LEU A 77 10.65 -7.74 -11.17
CA LEU A 77 12.11 -7.67 -11.19
C LEU A 77 12.61 -7.33 -12.59
N VAL A 78 13.32 -6.22 -12.71
CA VAL A 78 13.92 -5.82 -13.98
C VAL A 78 15.43 -5.69 -13.84
N MET A 79 16.15 -6.34 -14.74
CA MET A 79 17.60 -6.19 -14.85
C MET A 79 17.92 -5.11 -15.88
N VAL A 80 18.53 -4.02 -15.41
CA VAL A 80 18.91 -2.90 -16.26
C VAL A 80 20.43 -2.70 -16.18
N PRO A 81 21.13 -2.52 -17.31
CA PRO A 81 22.55 -2.15 -17.27
C PRO A 81 22.75 -0.85 -16.48
N VAL A 82 23.73 -0.82 -15.57
CA VAL A 82 23.98 0.37 -14.73
C VAL A 82 24.23 1.64 -15.54
N GLU A 83 24.77 1.49 -16.76
CA GLU A 83 25.02 2.57 -17.72
C GLU A 83 23.73 3.23 -18.23
N ARG A 84 22.61 2.50 -18.24
CA ARG A 84 21.29 2.97 -18.70
C ARG A 84 20.56 3.74 -17.59
N LEU A 85 20.87 3.45 -16.32
CA LEU A 85 20.32 4.15 -15.15
C LEU A 85 21.00 5.51 -14.89
N GLY A 86 22.09 5.81 -15.59
CA GLY A 86 22.81 7.07 -15.48
C GLY A 86 24.27 6.85 -15.08
N ASN A 87 24.70 7.44 -13.96
CA ASN A 87 26.08 7.33 -13.50
C ASN A 87 26.30 6.01 -12.74
N PRO A 88 27.10 5.06 -13.28
CA PRO A 88 27.31 3.75 -12.65
C PRO A 88 27.95 3.85 -11.26
N GLU A 89 28.72 4.91 -10.99
CA GLU A 89 29.32 5.16 -9.67
C GLU A 89 28.31 5.63 -8.61
N THR A 90 27.10 6.04 -9.02
CA THR A 90 26.03 6.47 -8.11
C THR A 90 24.97 5.39 -7.89
N VAL A 91 24.94 4.35 -8.73
CA VAL A 91 24.02 3.23 -8.56
C VAL A 91 24.55 2.34 -7.45
N VAL A 92 23.87 2.35 -6.32
CA VAL A 92 24.17 1.51 -5.16
C VAL A 92 22.91 0.77 -4.74
N ARG A 93 23.07 -0.36 -4.05
CA ARG A 93 21.94 -1.06 -3.41
C ARG A 93 21.16 -0.10 -2.50
N GLY A 94 19.84 -0.19 -2.56
CA GLY A 94 18.91 0.67 -1.83
C GLY A 94 18.63 2.01 -2.50
N LEU A 95 19.19 2.31 -3.67
CA LEU A 95 18.80 3.49 -4.45
C LEU A 95 17.39 3.28 -5.02
N VAL A 96 16.63 4.38 -5.12
CA VAL A 96 15.26 4.37 -5.65
C VAL A 96 15.22 5.17 -6.95
N PHE A 97 14.56 4.64 -7.97
CA PHE A 97 14.33 5.28 -9.26
C PHE A 97 12.83 5.41 -9.52
N GLU A 98 12.37 6.56 -9.98
CA GLU A 98 10.95 6.80 -10.36
C GLU A 98 10.65 6.39 -11.81
N GLY A 99 11.65 5.89 -12.51
CA GLY A 99 11.52 5.44 -13.89
C GLY A 99 12.78 4.74 -14.36
N VAL A 100 12.59 3.54 -14.90
CA VAL A 100 13.66 2.74 -15.48
C VAL A 100 13.48 2.66 -16.99
N PRO A 101 14.57 2.75 -17.78
CA PRO A 101 14.47 2.73 -19.24
C PRO A 101 14.05 1.36 -19.75
N GLY A 102 12.86 1.27 -20.34
CA GLY A 102 12.27 0.04 -20.87
C GLY A 102 10.93 -0.31 -20.26
N GLU A 103 10.64 0.25 -19.08
CA GLU A 103 9.37 0.07 -18.37
C GLU A 103 8.46 1.28 -18.52
N ALA A 104 7.16 1.06 -18.33
CA ALA A 104 6.18 2.12 -18.30
C ALA A 104 6.43 3.06 -17.12
N ASN A 105 6.40 4.36 -17.38
CA ASN A 105 6.63 5.40 -16.37
C ASN A 105 5.31 5.74 -15.68
N ASP A 106 4.78 4.79 -14.92
CA ASP A 106 3.53 4.94 -14.17
C ASP A 106 3.74 5.56 -12.77
N GLY A 107 4.89 6.18 -12.54
CA GLY A 107 5.26 6.73 -11.22
C GLY A 107 5.65 5.68 -10.18
N ARG A 108 5.78 4.40 -10.58
CA ARG A 108 6.25 3.32 -9.71
C ARG A 108 7.70 3.56 -9.29
N ARG A 109 7.98 3.31 -8.00
CA ARG A 109 9.32 3.43 -7.41
C ARG A 109 10.04 2.10 -7.53
N TRP A 110 11.19 2.13 -8.16
CA TRP A 110 12.06 0.98 -8.41
C TRP A 110 13.23 1.00 -7.44
N HIS A 111 13.35 -0.02 -6.60
CA HIS A 111 14.41 -0.17 -5.61
C HIS A 111 15.53 -1.05 -6.17
N VAL A 112 16.77 -0.59 -6.12
CA VAL A 112 17.94 -1.42 -6.50
C VAL A 112 18.22 -2.42 -5.38
N THR A 113 18.00 -3.70 -5.61
CA THR A 113 18.25 -4.73 -4.59
C THR A 113 19.57 -5.45 -4.74
N ASP A 114 20.07 -5.57 -5.98
CA ASP A 114 21.40 -6.12 -6.22
C ASP A 114 22.07 -5.48 -7.44
N ILE A 115 23.40 -5.56 -7.49
CA ILE A 115 24.19 -5.12 -8.64
C ILE A 115 25.26 -6.17 -8.90
N ALA A 116 25.16 -6.87 -10.03
CA ALA A 116 26.06 -7.93 -10.42
C ALA A 116 26.48 -7.76 -11.89
N ASP A 117 27.76 -7.95 -12.19
CA ASP A 117 28.30 -7.95 -13.56
C ASP A 117 27.94 -6.70 -14.41
N GLY A 118 27.76 -5.54 -13.77
CA GLY A 118 27.35 -4.30 -14.45
C GLY A 118 25.85 -4.22 -14.77
N MET A 119 25.05 -5.15 -14.26
CA MET A 119 23.59 -5.11 -14.26
C MET A 119 23.08 -4.77 -12.86
N ALA A 120 22.14 -3.83 -12.77
CA ALA A 120 21.39 -3.58 -11.55
C ALA A 120 20.06 -4.34 -11.62
N VAL A 121 19.73 -5.03 -10.54
CA VAL A 121 18.43 -5.64 -10.30
C VAL A 121 17.58 -4.60 -9.60
N LEU A 122 16.49 -4.20 -10.25
CA LEU A 122 15.51 -3.28 -9.72
C LEU A 122 14.22 -4.03 -9.44
N GLU A 123 13.56 -3.70 -8.34
CA GLU A 123 12.26 -4.26 -7.99
C GLU A 123 11.28 -3.18 -7.53
N THR A 124 10.01 -3.37 -7.84
CA THR A 124 8.92 -2.53 -7.29
C THR A 124 8.22 -3.19 -6.10
N ASN A 125 8.60 -4.43 -5.75
CA ASN A 125 8.02 -5.15 -4.62
C ASN A 125 8.27 -4.42 -3.30
N HIS A 126 7.29 -4.48 -2.40
CA HIS A 126 7.50 -4.07 -1.02
C HIS A 126 8.52 -5.03 -0.35
N PRO A 127 9.43 -4.56 0.52
CA PRO A 127 10.43 -5.41 1.19
C PRO A 127 9.84 -6.56 2.03
N LEU A 128 8.55 -6.51 2.36
CA LEU A 128 7.81 -7.57 3.08
C LEU A 128 6.83 -8.35 2.18
N ALA A 129 6.81 -8.08 0.87
CA ALA A 129 5.96 -8.80 -0.08
C ALA A 129 6.36 -10.29 -0.14
N GLY A 130 5.37 -11.17 -0.30
CA GLY A 130 5.58 -12.62 -0.31
C GLY A 130 5.90 -13.26 1.05
N MET A 131 6.01 -12.46 2.13
CA MET A 131 6.24 -12.98 3.47
C MET A 131 4.92 -13.11 4.23
N ALA A 132 4.70 -14.29 4.83
CA ALA A 132 3.61 -14.45 5.78
C ALA A 132 3.99 -13.80 7.11
N LEU A 133 3.10 -12.97 7.64
CA LEU A 133 3.35 -12.16 8.83
C LEU A 133 2.36 -12.52 9.93
N GLN A 134 2.86 -12.56 11.15
CA GLN A 134 2.05 -12.79 12.34
C GLN A 134 1.88 -11.47 13.10
N PHE A 135 0.63 -11.08 13.30
CA PHE A 135 0.25 -9.90 14.05
C PHE A 135 -0.32 -10.31 15.41
N GLU A 136 0.28 -9.81 16.47
CA GLU A 136 -0.28 -9.82 17.83
C GLU A 136 -0.98 -8.48 18.03
N VAL A 137 -2.31 -8.48 18.12
CA VAL A 137 -3.11 -7.26 18.27
C VAL A 137 -3.83 -7.28 19.61
N LYS A 138 -3.82 -6.15 20.29
CA LYS A 138 -4.53 -5.94 21.55
C LYS A 138 -5.28 -4.63 21.52
N VAL A 139 -6.61 -4.69 21.63
CA VAL A 139 -7.44 -3.50 21.75
C VAL A 139 -7.18 -2.88 23.12
N THR A 140 -6.72 -1.64 23.15
CA THR A 140 -6.48 -0.92 24.40
C THR A 140 -7.67 -0.03 24.74
N GLU A 141 -8.21 0.68 23.76
CA GLU A 141 -9.31 1.63 23.96
C GLU A 141 -10.22 1.68 22.72
N VAL A 142 -11.51 1.96 22.96
CA VAL A 142 -12.51 2.19 21.92
C VAL A 142 -13.31 3.41 22.30
N ALA A 143 -13.34 4.40 21.43
CA ALA A 143 -14.02 5.67 21.61
C ALA A 143 -14.92 6.00 20.41
N GLU A 144 -15.99 6.74 20.67
CA GLU A 144 -16.79 7.34 19.60
C GLU A 144 -16.02 8.56 19.06
N PRO A 145 -15.84 8.69 17.73
CA PRO A 145 -15.20 9.87 17.16
C PRO A 145 -16.05 11.11 17.48
N SER A 146 -15.42 12.15 18.00
CA SER A 146 -16.06 13.45 18.11
C SER A 146 -16.12 14.09 16.71
N ASP A 147 -17.06 15.00 16.45
CA ASP A 147 -17.14 15.72 15.16
C ASP A 147 -15.82 16.42 14.74
N GLU A 148 -14.92 16.71 15.70
CA GLU A 148 -13.55 17.23 15.44
C GLU A 148 -12.55 16.13 15.03
N ASP A 149 -12.67 14.90 15.55
CA ASP A 149 -11.77 13.78 15.25
C ASP A 149 -12.12 13.08 13.92
N ALA A 150 -13.37 13.18 13.47
CA ALA A 150 -13.82 12.62 12.19
C ALA A 150 -13.42 13.48 10.97
N VAL A 151 -13.00 14.72 11.20
CA VAL A 151 -12.72 15.72 10.15
C VAL A 151 -11.37 16.39 10.43
N GLY A 152 -10.33 15.60 10.71
CA GLY A 152 -9.02 16.16 10.97
C GLY A 152 -8.02 15.10 11.40
N ASP A 153 -7.22 14.68 10.43
CA ASP A 153 -5.95 13.93 10.42
C ASP A 153 -5.03 13.97 11.68
N ASP A 154 -5.33 14.74 12.72
CA ASP A 154 -4.43 15.00 13.86
C ASP A 154 -4.39 13.89 14.91
N ASN A 155 -5.43 13.03 15.00
CA ASN A 155 -5.53 12.01 16.06
C ASN A 155 -5.50 10.55 15.55
N VAL A 156 -5.48 10.36 14.23
CA VAL A 156 -5.35 9.05 13.58
C VAL A 156 -3.87 8.82 13.27
N VAL A 157 -3.23 7.95 14.04
CA VAL A 157 -1.80 7.67 13.89
C VAL A 157 -1.64 6.23 13.47
N VAL A 158 -1.90 5.94 12.19
CA VAL A 158 -1.62 4.63 11.61
C VAL A 158 -0.13 4.48 11.30
N PRO A 159 0.58 3.50 11.87
CA PRO A 159 1.93 3.19 11.45
C PRO A 159 1.92 2.79 9.97
N GLY A 160 2.96 3.20 9.23
CA GLY A 160 3.10 2.87 7.82
C GLY A 160 3.00 1.38 7.52
N PHE A 161 3.45 0.50 8.43
CA PHE A 161 3.41 -0.95 8.25
C PHE A 161 2.00 -1.58 8.33
N LEU A 162 0.99 -0.81 8.75
CA LEU A 162 -0.42 -1.25 8.77
C LEU A 162 -1.28 -0.49 7.78
N SER A 163 -0.79 0.64 7.28
CA SER A 163 -1.53 1.47 6.35
C SER A 163 -1.59 0.81 4.97
N ILE A 164 -2.81 0.68 4.45
CA ILE A 164 -3.05 0.25 3.07
C ILE A 164 -2.45 1.27 2.07
N ALA A 165 -2.16 2.52 2.48
CA ALA A 165 -1.57 3.52 1.60
C ALA A 165 -0.21 3.10 1.01
N ASP A 166 0.53 2.21 1.67
CA ASP A 166 1.80 1.67 1.14
C ASP A 166 1.58 0.54 0.10
N ARG A 167 0.36 -0.02 0.02
CA ARG A 167 -0.05 -1.04 -0.96
C ARG A 167 -0.35 -0.46 -2.36
N ILE A 168 -0.39 0.87 -2.53
CA ILE A 168 -0.81 1.53 -3.80
C ILE A 168 0.32 1.51 -4.86
N VAL A 169 1.09 0.43 -4.97
CA VAL A 169 2.01 0.21 -6.09
C VAL A 169 1.96 -1.23 -6.58
N SER A 170 0.77 -1.79 -6.77
CA SER A 170 0.52 -2.93 -7.67
C SER A 170 -0.97 -2.92 -8.06
N GLU A 171 -1.22 -2.99 -9.36
CA GLU A 171 -2.47 -2.71 -10.10
C GLU A 171 -3.72 -3.54 -9.74
N ASP A 172 -4.87 -3.09 -10.29
CA ASP A 172 -6.23 -3.67 -10.33
C ASP A 172 -7.19 -3.41 -9.14
N GLU A 173 -7.82 -2.22 -9.14
CA GLU A 173 -9.26 -2.18 -8.85
C GLU A 173 -10.00 -2.43 -10.18
N GLU A 174 -10.36 -3.70 -10.40
CA GLU A 174 -11.47 -4.07 -11.27
C GLU A 174 -12.74 -3.39 -10.73
N ASP A 175 -13.17 -2.30 -11.36
CA ASP A 175 -14.45 -1.66 -11.10
C ASP A 175 -15.57 -2.52 -11.72
N GLU A 176 -15.87 -3.66 -11.09
CA GLU A 176 -17.15 -4.34 -11.26
C GLU A 176 -18.23 -3.57 -10.47
N SER A 177 -18.86 -2.60 -11.12
CA SER A 177 -20.19 -2.14 -10.70
C SER A 177 -21.16 -2.10 -11.89
N ASP A 178 -21.89 -3.21 -11.99
CA ASP A 178 -22.99 -3.49 -12.91
C ASP A 178 -24.22 -2.60 -12.66
N GLU A 179 -25.01 -2.40 -13.72
CA GLU A 179 -26.40 -1.93 -13.73
C GLU A 179 -26.77 -0.58 -13.04
N THR A 180 -26.77 0.51 -13.81
CA THR A 180 -28.02 1.25 -14.15
C THR A 180 -27.70 2.43 -15.08
N MET A 181 -28.24 2.40 -16.31
CA MET A 181 -29.06 3.47 -16.91
C MET A 181 -29.18 3.28 -18.42
N ASP A 182 -29.97 2.27 -18.81
CA ASP A 182 -30.70 2.30 -20.07
C ASP A 182 -31.62 3.54 -20.06
N ARG A 183 -31.18 4.62 -20.71
CA ARG A 183 -31.97 5.64 -21.42
C ARG A 183 -31.14 6.89 -21.67
N MET A 184 -30.66 7.05 -22.90
CA MET A 184 -30.73 8.25 -23.74
C MET A 184 -29.65 8.20 -24.83
N LEU A 185 -29.83 7.31 -25.81
CA LEU A 185 -29.11 7.32 -27.08
C LEU A 185 -30.09 7.60 -28.23
N GLU A 186 -30.55 8.83 -28.27
CA GLU A 186 -31.06 9.56 -29.44
C GLU A 186 -30.70 11.01 -29.08
N GLU A 187 -29.74 11.67 -29.72
CA GLU A 187 -29.84 12.13 -31.10
C GLU A 187 -28.57 12.96 -31.42
N HIS A 188 -28.21 12.94 -32.70
CA HIS A 188 -27.29 13.82 -33.44
C HIS A 188 -25.86 13.36 -33.75
N ALA A 189 -25.63 13.36 -35.08
CA ALA A 189 -24.53 12.83 -35.84
C ALA A 189 -23.54 13.94 -36.23
N HIS A 190 -22.23 13.60 -36.23
CA HIS A 190 -21.14 13.90 -37.20
C HIS A 190 -20.92 15.33 -37.79
N PRO A 191 -19.75 15.66 -38.41
CA PRO A 191 -18.40 15.03 -38.46
C PRO A 191 -17.21 16.07 -38.41
N ASP A 192 -15.98 15.59 -38.75
CA ASP A 192 -14.76 16.30 -39.21
C ASP A 192 -13.84 16.95 -38.14
N ASP A 193 -12.50 16.93 -38.19
CA ASP A 193 -11.49 16.51 -39.18
C ASP A 193 -10.08 16.36 -38.48
N SER A 194 -9.24 15.48 -39.03
CA SER A 194 -7.76 15.45 -39.03
C SER A 194 -6.90 15.96 -37.86
N ALA A 195 -6.03 15.10 -37.31
CA ALA A 195 -4.56 15.19 -37.50
C ALA A 195 -3.77 14.18 -36.62
N MET A 196 -3.04 13.29 -37.29
CA MET A 196 -1.95 12.49 -36.72
C MET A 196 -0.82 13.36 -36.14
N ALA A 197 -0.09 12.74 -35.20
CA ALA A 197 1.31 12.96 -34.82
C ALA A 197 1.60 14.04 -33.76
N ARG A 198 2.03 13.59 -32.58
CA ARG A 198 3.44 13.72 -32.15
C ARG A 198 3.73 12.94 -30.86
N MET A 199 4.58 11.92 -30.99
CA MET A 199 5.41 11.38 -29.91
C MET A 199 6.45 12.42 -29.48
N ALA A 200 6.71 12.55 -28.18
CA ALA A 200 7.99 13.02 -27.62
C ALA A 200 8.10 12.69 -26.13
N SER A 201 8.77 11.58 -25.85
CA SER A 201 9.84 11.42 -24.85
C SER A 201 9.77 12.25 -23.55
N ALA A 202 9.34 11.63 -22.44
CA ALA A 202 9.66 12.09 -21.10
C ALA A 202 10.86 11.29 -20.55
N ALA A 203 11.96 11.99 -20.25
CA ALA A 203 13.10 11.40 -19.55
C ALA A 203 12.76 11.27 -18.05
N PRO A 204 13.19 10.20 -17.37
CA PRO A 204 12.90 10.04 -15.94
C PRO A 204 13.66 11.08 -15.11
N ARG A 205 12.95 11.67 -14.14
CA ARG A 205 13.49 12.56 -13.12
C ARG A 205 14.02 11.74 -11.94
N ILE A 206 15.05 12.25 -11.30
CA ILE A 206 15.66 11.69 -10.10
C ILE A 206 15.26 12.60 -8.93
N ILE A 207 14.45 12.10 -7.99
CA ILE A 207 14.24 12.74 -6.69
C ILE A 207 15.28 12.19 -5.69
N ARG A 208 15.82 13.10 -4.87
CA ARG A 208 16.89 12.86 -3.90
C ARG A 208 16.33 12.64 -2.50
#